data_AF-A0A657EWZ8-F1
#
_entry.id   AF-A0A657EWZ8-F1
#
_cell.length_a   1.000
_cell.length_b   1.000
_cell.length_c   1.000
_cell.angle_alpha   90.00
_cell.angle_beta   90.00
_cell.angle_gamma   90.00
#
_symmetry.space_group_name_H-M   'P 1'
#
loop_
_entity.id
_entity.type
_entity.pdbx_description
1 polymer ?
#
loop_
_entity_poly.entity_id
_entity_poly.type
_entity_poly.pdbx_seq_one_letter_code
_entity_poly.pdbx_strand_id
1 'polypeptide(L)'
;MTLRKILALTCLLLPMMASAHQFETGQRVPPIGITDRGELVLDKDQFSYKTWNSAQLVGKVRVLQHIAGRTSAKEKNATLIEAIKSAKLPHDRYQT
;
A
#
# COMPACT_ATOMS: atom_id res chain seq x y z
N MET A 1 -15.83 -14.60 42.22
CA MET A 1 -16.42 -14.73 40.86
C MET A 1 -16.38 -13.44 40.04
N THR A 2 -16.36 -12.26 40.67
CA THR A 2 -16.31 -10.94 40.03
C THR A 2 -15.03 -10.69 39.22
N LEU A 3 -13.85 -11.04 39.73
CA LEU A 3 -12.58 -10.79 39.03
C LEU A 3 -12.47 -11.50 37.67
N ARG A 4 -12.89 -12.77 37.60
CA ARG A 4 -12.90 -13.54 36.33
C ARG A 4 -13.85 -12.95 35.29
N LYS A 5 -15.01 -12.43 35.75
CA LYS A 5 -15.99 -11.78 34.87
C LYS A 5 -15.47 -10.43 34.36
N ILE A 6 -14.82 -9.65 35.21
CA ILE A 6 -14.17 -8.38 34.82
C ILE A 6 -13.06 -8.65 33.81
N LEU A 7 -12.17 -9.62 34.08
CA LEU A 7 -11.09 -9.97 33.17
C LEU A 7 -11.61 -10.44 31.80
N ALA A 8 -12.64 -11.29 31.78
CA ALA A 8 -13.27 -11.74 30.54
C ALA A 8 -13.88 -10.57 29.74
N LEU A 9 -14.53 -9.62 30.43
CA LEU A 9 -15.11 -8.44 29.81
C LEU A 9 -14.02 -7.51 29.26
N THR A 10 -12.92 -7.31 29.98
CA THR A 10 -11.78 -6.52 29.51
C THR A 10 -11.16 -7.13 28.26
N CYS A 11 -10.92 -8.45 28.24
CA CYS A 11 -10.38 -9.14 27.06
C CYS A 11 -11.29 -9.03 25.83
N LEU A 12 -12.61 -9.01 26.03
CA LEU A 12 -13.59 -8.86 24.94
C LEU A 12 -13.57 -7.46 24.30
N LEU A 13 -13.15 -6.43 25.05
CA LEU A 13 -13.13 -5.04 24.60
C LEU A 13 -11.78 -4.63 23.95
N LEU A 14 -10.71 -5.41 24.11
CA LEU A 14 -9.39 -5.13 23.51
C LEU A 14 -9.40 -4.95 21.97
N PRO A 15 -10.19 -5.69 21.17
CA PRO A 15 -10.21 -5.52 19.71
C PRO A 15 -10.69 -4.13 19.27
N MET A 16 -11.43 -3.40 20.11
CA MET A 16 -11.94 -2.06 19.79
C MET A 16 -10.85 -0.98 19.83
N MET A 17 -9.65 -1.31 20.33
CA MET A 17 -8.49 -0.42 20.36
C MET A 17 -7.63 -0.54 19.09
N ALA A 18 -8.02 -1.35 18.11
CA ALA A 18 -7.31 -1.46 16.84
C ALA A 18 -7.53 -0.20 15.99
N SER A 19 -6.61 0.76 16.08
CA SER A 19 -6.57 1.90 15.18
C SER A 19 -5.96 1.48 13.84
N ALA A 20 -6.80 1.35 12.81
CA ALA A 20 -6.32 1.35 11.43
C ALA A 20 -5.97 2.79 11.06
N HIS A 21 -4.75 3.05 10.60
CA HIS A 21 -4.41 4.36 10.05
C HIS A 21 -5.29 4.62 8.82
N GLN A 22 -6.13 5.65 8.90
CA GLN A 22 -6.99 6.07 7.81
C GLN A 22 -6.20 7.00 6.88
N PHE A 23 -6.19 6.70 5.58
CA PHE A 23 -5.74 7.67 4.59
C PHE A 23 -6.75 8.81 4.53
N GLU A 24 -6.29 10.04 4.71
CA GLU A 24 -7.11 11.24 4.59
C GLU A 24 -6.88 11.89 3.22
N THR A 25 -7.98 12.25 2.54
CA THR A 25 -7.90 12.95 1.26
C THR A 25 -7.21 14.30 1.44
N GLY A 26 -6.25 14.60 0.57
CA GLY A 26 -5.48 15.84 0.62
C GLY A 26 -4.32 15.83 1.61
N GLN A 27 -4.21 14.79 2.46
CA GLN A 27 -3.04 14.58 3.31
C GLN A 27 -1.97 13.77 2.60
N ARG A 28 -0.73 13.93 3.07
CA ARG A 28 0.39 13.10 2.61
C ARG A 28 0.16 11.65 3.04
N VAL A 29 0.51 10.72 2.18
CA VAL A 29 0.64 9.32 2.58
C VAL A 29 1.65 9.17 3.72
N PRO A 30 1.48 8.17 4.62
CA PRO A 30 2.46 7.91 5.67
C PRO A 30 3.89 7.73 5.10
N PRO A 31 4.90 8.23 5.82
CA PRO A 31 6.30 8.05 5.42
C PRO A 31 6.69 6.57 5.52
N ILE A 32 7.07 5.98 4.38
CA ILE A 32 7.54 4.59 4.29
C ILE A 32 8.88 4.62 3.55
N GLY A 33 9.90 3.99 4.11
CA GLY A 33 11.20 3.77 3.48
C GLY A 33 11.48 2.29 3.35
N ILE A 34 11.87 1.84 2.16
CA ILE A 34 12.27 0.46 1.88
C ILE A 34 13.72 0.50 1.43
N THR A 35 14.63 0.10 2.30
CA THR A 35 16.08 0.13 2.07
C THR A 35 16.58 -1.12 1.36
N ASP A 36 16.02 -2.28 1.68
CA ASP A 36 16.32 -3.55 1.01
C ASP A 36 15.32 -3.82 -0.12
N ARG A 37 15.82 -4.02 -1.34
CA ARG A 37 15.02 -4.30 -2.55
C ARG A 37 13.77 -3.41 -2.73
N GLY A 38 13.92 -2.10 -2.53
CA GLY A 38 12.81 -1.13 -2.58
C GLY A 38 12.17 -0.99 -3.96
N GLU A 39 12.77 -0.17 -4.83
CA GLU A 39 12.28 0.03 -6.20
C GLU A 39 13.04 -0.87 -7.17
N LEU A 40 12.30 -1.60 -7.99
CA LEU A 40 12.87 -2.34 -9.11
C LEU A 40 13.04 -1.39 -10.31
N VAL A 41 14.27 -1.21 -10.74
CA VAL A 41 14.62 -0.40 -11.92
C VAL A 41 15.01 -1.35 -13.04
N LEU A 42 14.37 -1.20 -14.20
CA LEU A 42 14.72 -1.91 -15.42
C LEU A 42 15.40 -0.92 -16.37
N ASP A 43 16.70 -1.12 -16.62
CA ASP A 43 17.47 -0.34 -17.61
C ASP A 43 18.17 -1.31 -18.57
N LYS A 44 17.91 -1.16 -19.88
CA LYS A 44 18.52 -1.98 -20.95
C LYS A 44 18.51 -3.49 -20.63
N ASP A 45 17.33 -4.00 -20.26
CA ASP A 45 17.09 -5.41 -19.89
C ASP A 45 17.81 -5.91 -18.62
N GLN A 46 18.53 -5.05 -17.89
CA GLN A 46 19.08 -5.35 -16.59
C GLN A 46 18.19 -4.78 -15.49
N PHE A 47 17.82 -5.64 -14.53
CA PHE A 47 17.09 -5.20 -13.36
C PHE A 47 18.07 -4.90 -12.21
N SER A 48 17.76 -3.86 -11.46
CA SER A 48 18.48 -3.48 -10.24
C SER A 48 17.48 -3.02 -9.19
N TYR A 49 17.96 -2.90 -7.95
CA TYR A 49 17.16 -2.37 -6.86
C TYR A 49 17.78 -1.08 -6.33
N LYS A 50 16.92 -0.12 -5.97
CA LYS A 50 17.33 1.08 -5.22
C LYS A 50 16.43 1.25 -4.00
N THR A 51 16.93 2.01 -3.01
CA THR A 51 16.11 2.44 -1.88
C THR A 51 14.90 3.24 -2.39
N TRP A 52 13.74 2.98 -1.81
CA TRP A 52 12.48 3.63 -2.16
C TRP A 52 11.90 4.36 -0.95
N ASN A 53 11.30 5.53 -1.16
CA ASN A 53 10.62 6.27 -0.09
C ASN A 53 9.31 6.89 -0.58
N SER A 54 8.24 6.83 0.22
CA SER A 54 6.93 7.40 -0.14
C SER A 54 6.95 8.92 -0.36
N ALA A 55 8.00 9.62 0.09
CA ALA A 55 8.22 11.03 -0.18
C ALA A 55 8.35 11.35 -1.68
N GLN A 56 8.79 10.40 -2.51
CA GLN A 56 8.92 10.60 -3.96
C GLN A 56 7.59 10.55 -4.72
N LEU A 57 6.48 10.25 -4.03
CA LEU A 57 5.15 10.15 -4.66
C LEU A 57 4.53 11.51 -4.98
N VAL A 58 5.11 12.62 -4.50
CA VAL A 58 4.59 13.98 -4.70
C VAL A 58 4.65 14.38 -6.18
N GLY A 59 3.65 15.13 -6.65
CA GLY A 59 3.67 15.78 -7.97
C GLY A 59 3.09 14.97 -9.12
N LYS A 60 2.69 13.71 -8.90
CA LYS A 60 1.99 12.87 -9.89
C LYS A 60 0.83 12.13 -9.25
N VAL A 61 -0.19 11.82 -10.04
CA VAL A 61 -1.28 10.92 -9.64
C VAL A 61 -0.80 9.49 -9.86
N ARG A 62 -0.94 8.65 -8.82
CA ARG A 62 -0.42 7.28 -8.81
C ARG A 62 -1.45 6.35 -8.17
N VAL A 63 -1.41 5.07 -8.53
CA VAL A 63 -2.16 4.00 -7.85
C VAL A 63 -1.19 3.21 -7.00
N LEU A 64 -1.37 3.21 -5.68
CA LEU A 64 -0.55 2.44 -4.75
C LEU A 64 -1.25 1.13 -4.39
N GLN A 65 -0.65 0.00 -4.79
CA GLN A 65 -1.16 -1.34 -4.45
C GLN A 65 -0.27 -1.97 -3.38
N HIS A 66 -0.80 -2.14 -2.18
CA HIS A 66 -0.13 -2.89 -1.12
C HIS A 66 -0.58 -4.36 -1.18
N ILE A 67 0.25 -5.20 -1.79
CA ILE A 67 -0.06 -6.61 -2.04
C ILE A 67 1.08 -7.50 -1.56
N ALA A 68 0.75 -8.68 -1.05
CA ALA A 68 1.74 -9.71 -0.83
C ALA A 68 2.27 -10.21 -2.18
N GLY A 69 3.58 -10.39 -2.32
CA GLY A 69 4.24 -10.88 -3.54
C GLY A 69 3.95 -12.34 -3.84
N ARG A 70 2.69 -12.68 -4.14
CA ARG A 70 2.22 -14.02 -4.49
C ARG A 70 1.67 -14.00 -5.92
N THR A 71 1.88 -15.08 -6.68
CA THR A 71 1.36 -15.19 -8.05
C THR A 71 -0.17 -15.06 -8.10
N SER A 72 -0.88 -15.61 -7.11
CA SER A 72 -2.34 -15.47 -7.00
C SER A 72 -2.81 -14.04 -6.73
N ALA A 73 -1.95 -13.17 -6.17
CA ALA A 73 -2.27 -11.75 -6.02
C ALA A 73 -2.21 -11.01 -7.37
N LYS A 74 -1.34 -11.44 -8.30
CA LYS A 74 -1.27 -10.87 -9.65
C LYS A 74 -2.59 -11.06 -10.41
N GLU A 75 -3.15 -12.26 -10.36
CA GLU A 75 -4.41 -12.59 -11.04
C GLU A 75 -5.58 -11.74 -10.52
N LYS A 76 -5.68 -11.57 -9.19
CA LYS A 76 -6.74 -10.76 -8.57
C LYS A 76 -6.68 -9.29 -8.96
N ASN A 77 -5.49 -8.75 -9.20
CA ASN A 77 -5.30 -7.35 -9.57
C ASN A 77 -5.34 -7.10 -11.08
N ALA A 78 -5.35 -8.15 -11.91
CA ALA A 78 -5.33 -8.01 -13.36
C ALA A 78 -6.47 -7.13 -13.89
N THR A 79 -7.70 -7.35 -13.40
CA THR A 79 -8.87 -6.57 -13.81
C THR A 79 -8.72 -5.07 -13.52
N LEU A 80 -8.14 -4.71 -12.36
CA LEU A 80 -7.87 -3.31 -12.02
C LEU A 80 -6.83 -2.69 -12.96
N ILE A 81 -5.75 -3.42 -13.22
CA ILE A 81 -4.68 -2.95 -14.13
C ILE A 81 -5.22 -2.75 -15.55
N GLU A 82 -6.02 -3.66 -16.06
CA GLU A 82 -6.62 -3.54 -17.39
C GLU A 82 -7.64 -2.39 -17.47
N ALA A 83 -8.40 -2.15 -16.39
CA ALA A 83 -9.29 -0.99 -16.32
C ALA A 83 -8.51 0.34 -16.36
N ILE A 84 -7.40 0.45 -15.62
CA ILE A 84 -6.53 1.64 -15.63
C ILE A 84 -5.93 1.88 -17.02
N LYS A 85 -5.43 0.81 -17.68
CA LYS A 85 -4.89 0.92 -19.05
C LYS A 85 -5.98 1.39 -20.03
N SER A 86 -7.17 0.82 -19.92
CA SER A 86 -8.31 1.14 -20.77
C SER A 86 -8.81 2.58 -20.56
N ALA A 87 -8.67 3.12 -19.36
CA ALA A 87 -9.06 4.49 -19.02
C ALA A 87 -8.18 5.58 -19.69
N LYS A 88 -7.02 5.21 -20.26
CA LYS A 88 -6.11 6.13 -20.97
C LYS A 88 -5.85 7.43 -20.19
N LEU A 89 -5.49 7.30 -18.91
CA LEU A 89 -5.27 8.44 -18.04
C LEU A 89 -4.19 9.39 -18.61
N PRO A 90 -4.28 10.71 -18.33
CA PRO A 90 -3.34 11.69 -18.88
C PRO A 90 -1.90 11.34 -18.49
N HIS A 91 -1.04 11.05 -19.47
CA HIS A 91 0.31 10.53 -19.22
C HIS A 91 1.26 11.60 -18.65
N ASP A 92 0.90 12.87 -18.78
CA ASP A 92 1.61 13.99 -18.18
C ASP A 92 1.38 14.08 -16.66
N ARG A 93 0.23 13.60 -16.16
CA ARG A 93 -0.15 13.67 -14.74
C ARG A 93 -0.12 12.33 -14.03
N TYR A 94 -0.44 11.25 -14.75
CA TYR A 94 -0.55 9.90 -14.22
C TYR A 94 0.72 9.10 -14.46
N GLN A 95 1.21 8.42 -13.43
CA GLN A 95 2.38 7.54 -13.51
C GLN A 95 2.11 6.24 -12.72
N THR A 96 2.31 5.10 -13.39
CA THR A 96 2.32 3.75 -12.80
C THR A 96 3.73 3.26 -12.59
#